data_AF-A0A0F9BGV0-F1
#
_entry.id   AF-A0A0F9BGV0-F1
#
_cell.length_a   1.000
_cell.length_b   1.000
_cell.length_c   1.000
_cell.angle_alpha   90.00
_cell.angle_beta   90.00
_cell.angle_gamma   90.00
#
_symmetry.space_group_name_H-M   'P 1'
#
loop_
_entity.id
_entity.type
_entity.pdbx_description
1 polymer ?
#
loop_
_entity_poly.entity_id
_entity_poly.type
_entity_poly.pdbx_seq_one_letter_code
_entity_poly.pdbx_strand_id
1 'polypeptide(L)' 'MRFDDKYFAKFKFTKEPVDKNLMNALRDLDIAKKDEILDVKFNYTYTALLKAGITILSFYGRKVKSAPGHHI' A
#
# COMPACT_ATOMS: atom_id res chain seq x y z
N MET A 1 11.90 -8.85 10.30
CA MET A 1 10.60 -8.25 10.68
C MET A 1 9.71 -9.33 11.28
N ARG A 2 9.09 -9.11 12.43
CA ARG A 2 8.11 -10.05 13.03
C ARG A 2 6.71 -9.55 12.67
N PHE A 3 5.85 -10.43 12.17
CA PHE A 3 4.47 -10.12 11.81
C PHE A 3 3.54 -10.81 12.81
N ASP A 4 2.54 -10.06 13.30
CA ASP A 4 1.49 -10.61 14.14
C ASP A 4 0.41 -11.26 13.27
N ASP A 5 0.23 -12.58 13.42
CA ASP A 5 -0.75 -13.36 12.67
C ASP A 5 -2.21 -12.93 12.97
N LYS A 6 -2.47 -12.13 14.00
CA LYS A 6 -3.76 -11.47 14.22
C LYS A 6 -4.10 -10.49 13.10
N TYR A 7 -3.12 -9.74 12.60
CA TYR A 7 -3.31 -8.65 11.63
C TYR A 7 -2.83 -8.99 10.23
N PHE A 8 -1.87 -9.91 10.10
CA PHE A 8 -1.26 -10.26 8.83
C PHE A 8 -1.50 -11.74 8.50
N ALA A 9 -1.59 -12.04 7.20
CA ALA A 9 -1.66 -13.40 6.70
C ALA A 9 -0.52 -13.65 5.71
N LYS A 10 -0.03 -14.89 5.66
CA LYS A 10 0.90 -15.31 4.59
C LYS A 10 0.16 -15.29 3.25
N PHE A 11 0.80 -14.77 2.23
CA PHE A 11 0.27 -14.76 0.87
C PHE A 11 1.42 -14.81 -0.13
N LYS A 12 1.25 -15.57 -1.22
CA LYS A 12 2.24 -15.65 -2.29
C LYS A 12 1.87 -14.64 -3.36
N PHE A 13 2.62 -13.55 -3.42
CA PHE A 13 2.48 -12.56 -4.48
C PHE A 13 3.29 -12.97 -5.71
N THR A 14 2.77 -12.66 -6.89
CA THR A 14 3.58 -12.63 -8.11
C THR A 14 4.29 -11.28 -8.19
N LYS A 15 5.39 -11.21 -8.96
CA LYS A 15 6.20 -9.99 -9.08
C LYS A 15 5.41 -8.82 -9.70
N GLU A 16 4.56 -9.11 -10.68
CA GLU A 16 3.82 -8.10 -11.45
C GLU A 16 2.89 -7.21 -10.58
N PRO A 17 2.00 -7.73 -9.70
CA PRO A 17 1.24 -6.91 -8.76
C PRO A 17 2.09 -6.06 -7.82
N VAL A 18 3.24 -6.56 -7.39
CA VAL A 18 4.15 -5.84 -6.47
C VAL A 18 4.76 -4.65 -7.19
N ASP A 19 5.29 -4.87 -8.39
CA ASP A 19 5.86 -3.82 -9.23
C ASP A 19 4.80 -2.77 -9.60
N LYS A 20 3.59 -3.21 -9.96
CA LYS A 20 2.47 -2.30 -10.27
C LYS A 20 2.11 -1.40 -9.09
N ASN A 21 2.04 -1.96 -7.87
CA ASN A 21 1.77 -1.17 -6.68
C ASN A 21 2.89 -0.18 -6.36
N LEU A 22 4.16 -0.58 -6.53
CA LEU A 22 5.31 0.31 -6.38
C LEU A 22 5.24 1.47 -7.39
N MET A 23 4.94 1.18 -8.65
CA MET A 23 4.83 2.20 -9.69
C MET A 23 3.69 3.18 -9.42
N ASN A 24 2.55 2.69 -8.94
CA ASN A 24 1.45 3.53 -8.53
C ASN A 24 1.80 4.39 -7.31
N ALA A 25 2.54 3.85 -6.33
CA ALA A 25 2.99 4.62 -5.16
C ALA A 25 3.91 5.78 -5.57
N LEU A 26 4.87 5.52 -6.47
CA LEU A 26 5.80 6.52 -6.97
C LEU A 26 5.09 7.59 -7.81
N ARG A 27 4.10 7.20 -8.64
CA ARG A 27 3.27 8.14 -9.39
C ARG A 27 2.47 9.05 -8.47
N ASP A 28 1.82 8.51 -7.44
CA ASP A 28 1.06 9.31 -6.48
C ASP A 28 1.98 10.33 -5.77
N LEU A 29 3.16 9.90 -5.34
CA LEU A 29 4.13 10.78 -4.70
C LEU A 29 4.60 11.90 -5.64
N ASP A 30 4.78 11.61 -6.93
CA ASP A 30 5.14 12.61 -7.94
C ASP A 30 4.03 13.65 -8.13
N ILE A 31 2.75 13.24 -8.11
CA ILE A 31 1.61 14.17 -8.16
C ILE A 31 1.61 15.06 -6.91
N ALA A 32 1.76 14.48 -5.72
CA ALA A 32 1.80 15.24 -4.47
C ALA A 32 2.94 16.28 -4.43
N LYS A 33 4.07 16.01 -5.10
CA LYS A 33 5.21 16.95 -5.17
C LYS A 33 4.97 18.13 -6.10
N LYS A 34 4.13 17.96 -7.13
CA LYS A 34 3.92 18.94 -8.20
C LYS A 34 2.71 19.84 -7.98
N ASP A 35 1.71 19.35 -7.24
CA ASP A 35 0.50 20.12 -6.97
C ASP A 35 0.80 21.26 -5.98
N GLU A 36 -0.10 22.23 -5.84
CA GLU A 36 0.00 23.32 -4.84
C GLU A 36 -1.18 23.32 -3.86
N ILE A 37 -2.25 22.61 -4.17
CA ILE A 37 -3.42 22.46 -3.32
C ILE A 37 -3.08 21.46 -2.21
N LEU A 38 -3.12 21.91 -0.96
CA LEU A 38 -2.76 21.10 0.20
C LEU A 38 -3.58 19.81 0.31
N ASP A 39 -4.88 19.85 0.00
CA ASP A 39 -5.75 18.67 0.02
C ASP A 39 -5.30 17.63 -1.01
N VAL A 40 -4.85 18.07 -2.19
CA VAL A 40 -4.31 17.19 -3.23
C VAL A 40 -2.99 16.60 -2.77
N LYS A 41 -2.08 17.42 -2.23
CA LYS A 41 -0.80 16.94 -1.65
C LYS A 41 -1.05 15.87 -0.58
N PHE A 42 -1.95 16.15 0.35
CA PHE A 42 -2.28 15.23 1.43
C PHE A 42 -2.84 13.91 0.90
N ASN A 43 -3.86 13.97 0.04
CA ASN A 43 -4.52 12.79 -0.50
C ASN A 43 -3.52 11.90 -1.26
N TYR A 44 -2.73 12.46 -2.17
CA TYR A 44 -1.76 11.69 -2.94
C TYR A 44 -0.57 11.21 -2.11
N THR A 45 -0.14 11.95 -1.10
CA THR A 45 0.90 11.48 -0.16
C THR A 45 0.38 10.29 0.65
N TYR A 46 -0.87 10.37 1.13
CA TYR A 46 -1.50 9.30 1.89
C TYR A 46 -1.66 8.03 1.04
N THR A 47 -2.15 8.16 -0.20
CA THR A 47 -2.28 6.99 -1.08
C THR A 47 -0.93 6.41 -1.49
N ALA A 48 0.09 7.26 -1.72
CA ALA A 48 1.45 6.81 -1.97
C ALA A 48 1.99 5.98 -0.81
N LEU A 49 1.80 6.45 0.44
CA LEU A 49 2.23 5.75 1.64
C LEU A 49 1.54 4.39 1.79
N LEU A 50 0.22 4.32 1.58
CA LEU A 50 -0.52 3.06 1.65
C LEU A 50 -0.04 2.06 0.61
N LYS A 51 0.12 2.49 -0.65
CA LYS A 51 0.59 1.63 -1.74
C LYS A 51 2.02 1.15 -1.50
N ALA A 52 2.92 2.02 -1.03
CA ALA A 52 4.28 1.64 -0.65
C ALA A 52 4.29 0.63 0.50
N GLY A 53 3.47 0.84 1.53
CA GLY A 53 3.30 -0.11 2.63
C GLY A 53 2.84 -1.48 2.15
N ILE A 54 1.84 -1.53 1.26
CA ILE A 54 1.37 -2.78 0.64
C ILE A 54 2.51 -3.46 -0.16
N THR A 55 3.27 -2.70 -0.96
CA THR A 55 4.42 -3.25 -1.70
C THR A 55 5.45 -3.89 -0.77
N ILE A 56 5.79 -3.22 0.34
CA ILE A 56 6.74 -3.75 1.34
C ILE A 56 6.20 -5.04 1.97
N LEU A 57 4.92 -5.06 2.36
CA LEU A 57 4.30 -6.27 2.91
C LEU A 57 4.32 -7.42 1.90
N SER A 58 4.03 -7.13 0.63
CA SER A 58 4.05 -8.13 -0.43
C SER A 58 5.44 -8.69 -0.69
N PHE A 59 6.50 -7.86 -0.61
CA PHE A 59 7.89 -8.32 -0.67
C PHE A 59 8.22 -9.34 0.43
N TYR A 60 7.64 -9.17 1.63
CA TYR A 60 7.75 -10.14 2.72
C TYR A 60 6.75 -11.31 2.66
N GLY A 61 5.95 -11.44 1.59
CA GLY A 61 4.95 -12.48 1.46
C GLY A 61 3.85 -12.37 2.53
N ARG A 62 3.44 -11.13 2.84
CA ARG A 62 2.41 -10.82 3.84
C ARG A 62 1.32 -9.92 3.24
N LYS A 63 0.08 -10.17 3.64
CA LYS A 63 -1.06 -9.28 3.38
C LYS A 63 -1.71 -8.87 4.68
N VAL A 64 -2.27 -7.66 4.73
CA VAL A 64 -3.12 -7.21 5.84
C VAL A 64 -4.45 -7.98 5.77
N LYS A 65 -4.97 -8.42 6.91
CA LYS A 65 -6.32 -8.98 7.02
C LYS A 65 -7.35 -7.85 7.01
N SER A 66 -8.44 -8.03 6.28
CA SER A 66 -9.58 -7.10 6.36
C SER A 66 -10.16 -7.11 7.77
N ALA A 67 -10.73 -5.98 8.20
CA ALA A 67 -11.51 -5.94 9.42
C ALA A 67 -12.67 -6.95 9.32
N PRO A 68 -12.90 -7.80 10.34
CA PRO A 68 -14.07 -8.65 10.38
C PRO A 68 -15.33 -7.77 10.36
N GLY A 69 -16.28 -8.03 9.45
CA GLY A 69 -17.57 -7.32 9.39
C GLY A 69 -17.88 -6.50 8.14
N HIS A 70 -17.01 -6.46 7.13
CA HIS A 70 -17.34 -5.82 5.82
C HIS A 70 -18.06 -6.77 4.83
N HIS A 71 -18.39 -7.98 5.28
CA HIS A 71 -19.28 -8.93 4.61
C HIS A 71 -20.37 -9.32 5.62
N ILE A 72 -21.46 -8.56 5.67
CA ILE A 72 -22.77 -9.02 6.14
C ILE A 72 -23.71 -8.88 4.95
#